data_AF-V4JJA1-F1
#
_entry.id   AF-V4JJA1-F1
#
_cell.length_a   1.000
_cell.length_b   1.000
_cell.length_c   1.000
_cell.angle_alpha   90.00
_cell.angle_beta   90.00
_cell.angle_gamma   90.00
#
_symmetry.space_group_name_H-M   'P 1'
#
loop_
_entity.id
_entity.type
_entity.pdbx_description
1 polymer ?
#
loop_
_entity_poly.entity_id
_entity_poly.type
_entity_poly.pdbx_seq_one_letter_code
_entity_poly.pdbx_strand_id
1 'polypeptide(L)'
;MYVTFDPASQWDVAVTPLPGSPESKVLRVVQAKGPTVSDEDPLRALLLALAYPKGGFSTLRIGVDPGQRLCGLAAVADGLIIEARSVTCDEVAERAERLVRAAPAARFSLVLGSGSGWEEVASRLLERGPELHGSRRDGHHELRG
;
A
#
# COMPACT_ATOMS: atom_id res chain seq x y z
N MET A 1 -13.04 17.03 21.24
CA MET A 1 -13.14 16.99 19.77
C MET A 1 -14.41 16.25 19.42
N TYR A 2 -15.40 16.91 18.81
CA TYR A 2 -16.63 16.26 18.36
C TYR A 2 -16.49 16.00 16.87
N VAL A 3 -16.58 14.74 16.45
CA VAL A 3 -16.63 14.37 15.03
C VAL A 3 -18.09 14.50 14.61
N THR A 4 -18.41 15.49 13.78
CA THR A 4 -19.74 15.64 13.18
C THR A 4 -19.76 14.97 11.82
N PHE A 5 -20.67 14.00 11.65
CA PHE A 5 -20.98 13.40 10.35
C PHE A 5 -22.07 14.23 9.68
N ASP A 6 -21.89 14.58 8.41
CA ASP A 6 -22.98 15.12 7.60
C ASP A 6 -23.80 13.94 7.03
N PRO A 7 -25.03 13.69 7.52
CA PRO A 7 -25.87 12.60 7.03
C PRO A 7 -26.34 12.80 5.58
N ALA A 8 -26.15 13.99 4.99
CA ALA A 8 -26.39 14.25 3.57
C ALA A 8 -25.20 13.92 2.66
N SER A 9 -24.03 13.60 3.22
CA SER A 9 -22.84 13.26 2.45
C SER A 9 -23.06 11.94 1.68
N GLN A 10 -22.92 11.99 0.37
CA GLN A 10 -22.94 10.82 -0.50
C GLN A 10 -21.53 10.26 -0.60
N TRP A 11 -21.38 8.98 -0.28
CA TRP A 11 -20.12 8.24 -0.36
C TRP A 11 -20.39 6.87 -0.99
N ASP A 12 -19.46 6.41 -1.83
CA ASP A 12 -19.54 5.10 -2.48
C ASP A 12 -19.16 3.96 -1.52
N VAL A 13 -18.21 4.24 -0.62
CA VAL A 13 -17.73 3.32 0.41
C VAL A 13 -17.17 4.12 1.59
N ALA A 14 -17.37 3.63 2.81
CA ALA A 14 -16.84 4.24 4.02
C ALA A 14 -15.79 3.34 4.71
N VAL A 15 -14.69 3.94 5.17
CA VAL A 15 -13.75 3.28 6.09
C VAL A 15 -14.28 3.42 7.51
N THR A 16 -14.44 2.29 8.21
CA THR A 16 -15.05 2.25 9.55
C THR A 16 -14.10 1.66 10.59
N PRO A 17 -14.30 1.96 11.89
CA PRO A 17 -13.58 1.29 12.97
C PRO A 17 -13.76 -0.23 12.93
N LEU A 18 -12.84 -0.95 13.57
CA LEU A 18 -12.89 -2.40 13.67
C LEU A 18 -14.21 -2.88 14.30
N PRO A 19 -14.85 -3.93 13.76
CA PRO A 19 -16.04 -4.51 14.36
C PRO A 19 -15.81 -4.90 15.81
N GLY A 20 -16.68 -4.43 16.72
CA GLY A 20 -16.59 -4.74 18.15
C GLY A 20 -15.74 -3.75 18.96
N SER A 21 -15.04 -2.81 18.33
CA SER A 21 -14.34 -1.75 19.04
C SER A 21 -15.32 -0.79 19.74
N PRO A 22 -14.91 -0.08 20.82
CA PRO A 22 -15.74 0.96 21.43
C PRO A 22 -16.26 1.99 20.43
N GLU A 23 -15.43 2.39 19.47
CA GLU A 23 -15.75 3.35 18.42
C GLU A 23 -16.81 2.81 17.45
N SER A 24 -16.80 1.51 17.15
CA SER A 24 -17.82 0.88 16.29
C SER A 24 -19.23 0.99 16.87
N LYS A 25 -19.39 1.10 18.20
CA LYS A 25 -20.69 1.30 18.86
C LYS A 25 -21.24 2.70 18.61
N VAL A 26 -20.36 3.71 18.57
CA VAL A 26 -20.74 5.09 18.23
C VAL A 26 -21.14 5.18 16.77
N LEU A 27 -20.38 4.52 15.88
CA LEU A 27 -20.65 4.53 14.44
C LEU A 27 -21.92 3.76 14.07
N ARG A 28 -22.30 2.74 14.85
CA ARG A 28 -23.57 2.00 14.69
C ARG A 28 -24.80 2.89 14.80
N VAL A 29 -24.74 3.94 15.62
CA VAL A 29 -25.82 4.93 15.74
C VAL A 29 -25.96 5.76 14.46
N VAL A 30 -24.90 5.82 13.66
CA VAL A 30 -24.78 6.60 12.42
C VAL A 30 -24.98 5.73 11.16
N GLN A 31 -25.12 4.39 11.28
CA GLN A 31 -25.20 3.43 10.16
C GLN A 31 -26.19 3.93 9.09
N ALA A 32 -25.82 4.55 7.97
CA ALA A 32 -24.75 4.39 6.96
C ALA A 32 -25.27 3.53 5.80
N LYS A 33 -25.90 4.20 4.82
CA LYS A 33 -26.72 3.66 3.73
C LYS A 33 -25.93 2.94 2.61
N GLY A 34 -24.75 2.37 2.89
CA GLY A 34 -23.86 1.88 1.84
C GLY A 34 -22.72 0.95 2.29
N PRO A 35 -21.86 0.50 1.36
CA PRO A 35 -20.74 -0.40 1.61
C PRO A 35 -19.71 0.15 2.60
N THR A 36 -19.13 -0.72 3.43
CA THR A 36 -18.12 -0.34 4.42
C THR A 36 -16.90 -1.26 4.36
N VAL A 37 -15.73 -0.70 4.66
CA VAL A 37 -14.45 -1.43 4.78
C VAL A 37 -13.83 -1.17 6.15
N SER A 38 -13.33 -2.23 6.77
CA SER A 38 -12.55 -2.16 8.02
C SER A 38 -11.41 -3.16 7.95
N ASP A 39 -10.22 -2.77 8.39
CA ASP A 39 -9.03 -3.63 8.48
C ASP A 39 -8.19 -3.20 9.69
N GLU A 40 -7.39 -4.12 10.24
CA GLU A 40 -6.48 -3.84 11.36
C GLU A 40 -5.33 -2.93 10.93
N ASP A 41 -4.88 -3.00 9.67
CA ASP A 41 -3.98 -2.01 9.08
C ASP A 41 -4.80 -0.85 8.47
N PRO A 42 -4.72 0.37 9.02
CA PRO A 42 -5.44 1.52 8.49
C PRO A 42 -5.10 1.84 7.03
N LEU A 43 -3.87 1.55 6.59
CA LEU A 43 -3.47 1.75 5.20
C LEU A 43 -4.19 0.75 4.30
N ARG A 44 -4.29 -0.51 4.72
CA ARG A 44 -5.01 -1.55 3.97
C ARG A 44 -6.51 -1.23 3.88
N ALA A 45 -7.12 -0.77 4.98
CA ALA A 45 -8.51 -0.34 4.99
C ALA A 45 -8.78 0.78 3.96
N LEU A 46 -7.91 1.79 3.92
CA LEU A 46 -8.01 2.90 2.96
C LEU A 46 -7.86 2.41 1.51
N LEU A 47 -6.86 1.57 1.24
CA LEU A 47 -6.57 1.10 -0.12
C LEU A 47 -7.64 0.13 -0.65
N LEU A 48 -8.21 -0.71 0.21
CA LEU A 48 -9.37 -1.54 -0.14
C LEU A 48 -10.61 -0.69 -0.46
N ALA A 49 -10.83 0.40 0.27
CA ALA A 49 -11.90 1.34 -0.04
C ALA A 49 -11.67 2.01 -1.42
N LEU A 50 -10.44 2.42 -1.73
CA LEU A 50 -10.11 2.98 -3.05
C LEU A 50 -10.23 1.97 -4.19
N ALA A 51 -10.04 0.69 -3.92
CA ALA A 51 -10.18 -0.40 -4.89
C ALA A 51 -11.62 -0.94 -5.02
N TYR A 52 -12.58 -0.42 -4.24
CA TYR A 52 -13.97 -0.85 -4.30
C TYR A 52 -14.57 -0.63 -5.71
N PRO A 53 -15.38 -1.56 -6.25
CA PRO A 53 -15.88 -2.81 -5.65
C PRO A 53 -15.00 -4.05 -5.89
N LYS A 54 -13.81 -3.90 -6.47
CA LYS A 54 -12.98 -5.05 -6.92
C LYS A 54 -12.31 -5.81 -5.78
N GLY A 55 -12.21 -5.23 -4.58
CA GLY A 55 -11.55 -5.82 -3.42
C GLY A 55 -10.02 -5.84 -3.50
N GLY A 56 -9.45 -5.20 -4.52
CA GLY A 56 -8.02 -5.11 -4.79
C GLY A 56 -7.75 -4.45 -6.13
N PHE A 57 -6.48 -4.18 -6.41
CA PHE A 57 -6.03 -3.55 -7.64
C PHE A 57 -5.72 -4.60 -8.72
N SER A 58 -5.74 -4.19 -9.98
CA SER A 58 -5.32 -5.03 -11.09
C SER A 58 -3.79 -5.14 -11.14
N THR A 59 -3.11 -4.05 -10.80
CA THR A 59 -1.65 -3.91 -10.82
C THR A 59 -1.16 -3.06 -9.65
N LEU A 60 -0.01 -3.43 -9.09
CA LEU A 60 0.77 -2.63 -8.16
C LEU A 60 2.21 -2.52 -8.69
N ARG A 61 2.74 -1.30 -8.81
CA ARG A 61 4.15 -1.07 -9.16
C ARG A 61 4.83 -0.28 -8.07
N ILE A 62 5.95 -0.78 -7.57
CA ILE A 62 6.80 -0.12 -6.58
C ILE A 62 8.11 0.25 -7.26
N GLY A 63 8.46 1.53 -7.29
CA GLY A 63 9.74 2.02 -7.79
C GLY A 63 10.62 2.44 -6.62
N VAL A 64 11.88 2.03 -6.65
CA VAL A 64 12.90 2.39 -5.68
C VAL A 64 14.06 3.06 -6.39
N ASP A 65 14.47 4.24 -5.91
CA ASP A 65 15.65 4.96 -6.37
C ASP A 65 16.72 4.97 -5.26
N PRO A 66 17.77 4.13 -5.35
CA PRO A 66 18.76 3.96 -4.27
C PRO A 66 19.72 5.14 -4.11
N GLY A 67 19.80 5.73 -2.91
CA GLY A 67 20.87 6.66 -2.53
C GLY A 67 21.81 6.07 -1.48
N GLN A 68 22.76 6.86 -0.97
CA GLN A 68 23.69 6.36 0.07
C GLN A 68 23.08 6.29 1.49
N ARG A 69 21.98 7.01 1.73
CA ARG A 69 21.33 7.10 3.06
C ARG A 69 19.82 7.16 2.91
N LEU A 70 19.37 8.02 2.00
CA LEU A 70 17.97 8.15 1.62
C LEU A 70 17.75 7.50 0.28
N CYS A 71 16.62 6.82 0.18
CA CYS A 71 16.13 6.17 -1.02
C CYS A 71 14.80 6.81 -1.41
N GLY A 72 14.58 7.02 -2.71
CA GLY A 72 13.26 7.34 -3.24
C GLY A 72 12.40 6.08 -3.27
N LEU A 73 11.16 6.18 -2.80
CA LEU A 73 10.16 5.11 -2.88
C LEU A 73 8.87 5.70 -3.46
N ALA A 74 8.35 5.06 -4.50
CA ALA A 74 7.03 5.36 -5.04
C ALA A 74 6.25 4.07 -5.27
N ALA A 75 4.93 4.12 -5.06
CA ALA A 75 4.03 3.02 -5.35
C ALA A 75 2.80 3.53 -6.10
N VAL A 76 2.48 2.84 -7.19
CA VAL A 76 1.36 3.14 -8.08
C VAL A 76 0.48 1.91 -8.24
N ALA A 77 -0.81 2.03 -7.95
CA ALA A 77 -1.78 0.96 -8.08
C ALA A 77 -2.89 1.38 -9.07
N ASP A 78 -3.06 0.65 -10.18
CA ASP A 78 -3.99 0.98 -11.28
C ASP A 78 -3.94 2.46 -11.74
N GLY A 79 -2.76 3.07 -11.71
CA GLY A 79 -2.52 4.46 -12.10
C GLY A 79 -2.67 5.49 -10.97
N LEU A 80 -3.09 5.07 -9.78
CA LEU A 80 -3.15 5.92 -8.58
C LEU A 80 -1.80 5.89 -7.84
N ILE A 81 -1.23 7.05 -7.55
CA ILE A 81 -0.06 7.15 -6.65
C ILE A 81 -0.56 6.94 -5.22
N ILE A 82 -0.18 5.82 -4.60
CA ILE A 82 -0.58 5.48 -3.23
C ILE A 82 0.53 5.80 -2.21
N GLU A 83 1.78 5.93 -2.68
CA GLU A 83 2.89 6.42 -1.88
C GLU A 83 3.95 7.06 -2.79
N ALA A 84 4.54 8.17 -2.35
CA ALA A 84 5.71 8.78 -2.96
C ALA A 84 6.46 9.57 -1.88
N ARG A 85 7.66 9.13 -1.49
CA ARG A 85 8.48 9.79 -0.48
C ARG A 85 9.93 9.38 -0.51
N SER A 86 10.77 10.15 0.17
CA SER A 86 12.09 9.70 0.60
C SER A 86 11.98 8.92 1.90
N VAL A 87 12.66 7.78 1.98
CA VAL A 87 12.81 6.93 3.17
C VAL A 87 14.29 6.68 3.42
N THR A 88 14.66 6.19 4.60
CA THR A 88 16.02 5.66 4.74
C THR A 88 16.15 4.39 3.90
N CYS A 89 17.34 4.15 3.35
CA CYS A 89 17.56 2.96 2.53
C CYS A 89 17.38 1.66 3.33
N ASP A 90 17.47 1.75 4.66
CA ASP A 90 17.25 0.63 5.58
C ASP A 90 15.79 0.22 5.70
N GLU A 91 14.86 1.16 5.52
CA GLU A 91 13.41 0.94 5.66
C GLU A 91 12.76 0.49 4.34
N VAL A 92 13.45 0.59 3.20
CA VAL A 92 12.89 0.34 1.87
C VAL A 92 12.20 -1.01 1.78
N ALA A 93 12.87 -2.07 2.24
CA ALA A 93 12.32 -3.42 2.18
C ALA A 93 11.04 -3.56 3.04
N GLU A 94 11.03 -2.99 4.24
CA GLU A 94 9.84 -2.99 5.12
C GLU A 94 8.67 -2.30 4.45
N ARG A 95 8.98 -1.15 3.85
CA ARG A 95 7.98 -0.27 3.30
C ARG A 95 7.36 -0.87 2.05
N ALA A 96 8.19 -1.45 1.19
CA ALA A 96 7.74 -2.19 0.01
C ALA A 96 6.85 -3.37 0.39
N GLU A 97 7.26 -4.18 1.37
CA GLU A 97 6.48 -5.32 1.88
C GLU A 97 5.14 -4.86 2.48
N ARG A 98 5.15 -3.80 3.29
CA ARG A 98 3.91 -3.19 3.82
C ARG A 98 2.98 -2.72 2.70
N LEU A 99 3.52 -2.13 1.64
CA LEU A 99 2.74 -1.69 0.48
C LEU A 99 2.12 -2.88 -0.27
N VAL A 100 2.87 -3.96 -0.49
CA VAL A 100 2.35 -5.19 -1.13
C VAL A 100 1.19 -5.78 -0.32
N ARG A 101 1.32 -5.85 1.01
CA ARG A 101 0.23 -6.33 1.89
C ARG A 101 -0.98 -5.40 1.91
N ALA A 102 -0.74 -4.10 2.00
CA ALA A 102 -1.81 -3.12 2.13
C ALA A 102 -2.55 -2.84 0.81
N ALA A 103 -1.89 -3.06 -0.33
CA ALA A 103 -2.46 -2.91 -1.67
C ALA A 103 -2.55 -4.26 -2.40
N PRO A 104 -3.47 -5.17 -2.01
CA PRO A 104 -3.65 -6.43 -2.72
C PRO A 104 -3.84 -6.19 -4.21
N ALA A 105 -3.02 -6.84 -5.04
CA ALA A 105 -3.06 -6.68 -6.48
C ALA A 105 -2.95 -8.02 -7.20
N ALA A 106 -3.64 -8.17 -8.33
CA ALA A 106 -3.57 -9.39 -9.14
C ALA A 106 -2.19 -9.61 -9.77
N ARG A 107 -1.41 -8.55 -9.95
CA ARG A 107 -0.02 -8.57 -10.39
C ARG A 107 0.73 -7.47 -9.65
N PHE A 108 1.93 -7.76 -9.17
CA PHE A 108 2.79 -6.72 -8.64
C PHE A 108 4.14 -6.70 -9.34
N SER A 109 4.79 -5.53 -9.33
CA SER A 109 6.19 -5.42 -9.71
C SER A 109 6.96 -4.47 -8.82
N LEU A 110 8.21 -4.80 -8.51
CA LEU A 110 9.15 -3.89 -7.85
C LEU A 110 10.32 -3.61 -8.78
N VAL A 111 10.58 -2.33 -9.05
CA VAL A 111 11.63 -1.85 -9.93
C VAL A 111 12.68 -1.13 -9.10
N LEU A 112 13.93 -1.57 -9.23
CA LEU A 112 15.07 -0.98 -8.53
C LEU A 112 15.95 -0.20 -9.51
N GLY A 113 16.05 1.11 -9.34
CA GLY A 113 16.89 2.01 -10.14
C GLY A 113 18.38 1.86 -9.80
N SER A 114 19.28 2.31 -10.66
CA SER A 114 20.73 2.07 -10.59
C SER A 114 21.53 3.06 -9.72
N GLY A 115 20.95 3.55 -8.63
CA GLY A 115 21.55 4.59 -7.80
C GLY A 115 22.68 4.09 -6.88
N SER A 116 23.33 5.01 -6.15
CA SER A 116 24.59 4.72 -5.44
C SER A 116 24.49 3.71 -4.29
N GLY A 117 23.29 3.46 -3.76
CA GLY A 117 23.04 2.48 -2.70
C GLY A 117 22.45 1.16 -3.21
N TRP A 118 22.56 0.89 -4.52
CA TRP A 118 21.87 -0.22 -5.16
C TRP A 118 22.14 -1.58 -4.53
N GLU A 119 23.41 -1.94 -4.30
CA GLU A 119 23.78 -3.27 -3.81
C GLU A 119 23.20 -3.57 -2.44
N GLU A 120 23.23 -2.58 -1.54
CA GLU A 120 22.70 -2.68 -0.19
C GLU A 120 21.17 -2.83 -0.22
N VAL A 121 20.49 -1.99 -0.99
CA VAL A 121 19.03 -2.02 -1.11
C VAL A 121 18.57 -3.32 -1.78
N ALA A 122 19.26 -3.76 -2.84
CA ALA A 122 18.99 -5.01 -3.53
C ALA A 122 19.12 -6.20 -2.58
N SER A 123 20.20 -6.26 -1.80
CA SER A 123 20.44 -7.34 -0.84
C SER A 123 19.33 -7.40 0.20
N ARG A 124 18.95 -6.25 0.78
CA ARG A 124 17.86 -6.19 1.77
C ARG A 124 16.51 -6.58 1.18
N LEU A 125 16.20 -6.18 -0.05
CA LEU A 125 14.97 -6.56 -0.75
C LEU A 125 14.92 -8.08 -1.00
N LEU A 126 16.06 -8.70 -1.32
CA LEU A 126 16.16 -10.15 -1.53
C LEU A 126 16.08 -10.94 -0.21
N GLU A 127 16.75 -10.46 0.85
CA GLU A 127 16.71 -11.07 2.19
C GLU A 127 15.30 -11.06 2.80
N ARG A 128 14.53 -9.99 2.53
CA ARG A 128 13.21 -9.78 3.12
C ARG A 128 12.06 -10.52 2.45
N GLY A 129 12.23 -11.27 1.37
CA GLY A 129 11.06 -12.05 0.96
C GLY A 129 11.09 -12.93 -0.29
N PRO A 130 10.72 -14.22 -0.11
CA PRO A 130 9.90 -15.02 -1.05
C PRO A 130 8.65 -14.28 -1.58
N GLU A 131 8.09 -13.35 -0.79
CA GLU A 131 6.93 -12.52 -1.18
C GLU A 131 7.25 -11.47 -2.26
N LEU A 132 8.55 -11.22 -2.53
CA LEU A 132 9.03 -10.30 -3.57
C LEU A 132 9.68 -11.06 -4.75
N HIS A 133 9.60 -12.40 -4.81
CA HIS A 133 10.29 -13.18 -5.83
C HIS A 133 9.59 -13.14 -7.20
N GLY A 134 10.36 -12.77 -8.23
CA GLY A 134 9.96 -12.84 -9.63
C GLY A 134 11.14 -13.11 -10.57
N SER A 135 10.85 -13.79 -11.68
CA SER A 135 11.84 -14.31 -12.64
C SER A 135 12.62 -13.23 -13.38
N ARG A 136 13.95 -13.39 -13.44
CA ARG A 136 14.95 -12.54 -14.12
C ARG A 136 14.66 -12.37 -15.62
N ARG A 137 14.76 -11.14 -16.14
CA ARG A 137 15.14 -10.88 -17.54
C ARG A 137 15.89 -9.56 -17.68
N ASP A 138 16.71 -9.48 -18.72
CA ASP A 138 17.90 -8.64 -18.86
C ASP A 138 17.65 -7.12 -18.94
N GLY A 139 18.59 -6.35 -18.37
CA GLY A 139 18.78 -4.91 -18.58
C GLY A 139 18.07 -3.96 -17.63
N HIS A 140 16.95 -4.38 -17.02
CA HIS A 140 16.24 -3.65 -15.96
C HIS A 140 15.68 -4.64 -14.95
N HIS A 141 16.00 -4.46 -13.67
CA HIS A 141 15.58 -5.38 -12.60
C HIS A 141 14.12 -5.12 -12.21
N GLU A 142 13.20 -5.89 -12.80
CA GLU A 142 11.78 -5.94 -12.44
C GLU A 142 11.53 -7.24 -11.63
N LEU A 143 11.22 -7.11 -10.34
CA LEU A 143 10.64 -8.19 -9.55
C LEU A 143 9.17 -8.29 -9.93
N ARG A 144 8.62 -9.49 -10.15
CA ARG A 144 7.21 -9.73 -10.49
C ARG A 144 6.66 -10.91 -9.69
N GLY A 145 5.56 -10.73 -8.98
CA GLY A 145 4.76 -11.83 -8.44
C GLY A 145 3.27 -11.66 -8.65
#